data_AF-A0A5K3F0P7-F1
#
_entry.id   AF-A0A5K3F0P7-F1
#
_cell.length_a   1.000
_cell.length_b   1.000
_cell.length_c   1.000
_cell.angle_alpha   90.00
_cell.angle_beta   90.00
_cell.angle_gamma   90.00
#
_symmetry.space_group_name_H-M   'P 1'
#
loop_
_entity.id
_entity.type
_entity.pdbx_description
1 polymer ?
#
loop_
_entity_poly.entity_id
_entity_poly.type
_entity_poly.pdbx_seq_one_letter_code
_entity_poly.pdbx_strand_id
1 'polypeptide(L)'
;MIANNPTLDILTEAQELSIVRRLRREPNIPIASVTSLGTGRIPLREVQQLDVFLPQKVSDAYKVAMGVTELSRMLVEMATMSEGRVVERSRAWCSSMGIPFFRFSPMLSENVSLDTKDTRTILQMLWETEAYLCNCHDRIDRLAESLLTEFPYSSSSETN
;
A
#
# COMPACT_ATOMS: atom_id res chain seq x y z
N MET A 1 12.80 8.13 -5.92
CA MET A 1 11.76 7.08 -5.98
C MET A 1 10.44 7.75 -5.71
N ILE A 2 9.53 7.74 -6.67
CA ILE A 2 8.22 8.38 -6.56
C ILE A 2 7.24 7.24 -6.28
N ALA A 3 6.71 7.21 -5.05
CA ALA A 3 5.72 6.28 -4.51
C ALA A 3 6.05 4.77 -4.62
N ASN A 4 6.39 4.14 -3.48
CA ASN A 4 6.45 2.67 -3.35
C ASN A 4 5.05 2.01 -3.26
N ASN A 5 4.00 2.76 -3.59
CA ASN A 5 2.63 2.31 -3.70
C ASN A 5 1.95 3.17 -4.79
N PRO A 6 1.75 2.65 -6.01
CA PRO A 6 1.29 3.43 -7.15
C PRO A 6 -0.21 3.73 -7.12
N THR A 7 -0.94 3.34 -6.05
CA THR A 7 -2.41 3.38 -6.06
C THR A 7 -2.97 4.78 -6.29
N LEU A 8 -2.39 5.81 -5.64
CA LEU A 8 -2.84 7.19 -5.81
C LEU A 8 -2.47 7.76 -7.19
N ASP A 9 -1.32 7.36 -7.73
CA ASP A 9 -0.88 7.79 -9.06
C ASP A 9 -1.80 7.20 -10.14
N ILE A 10 -2.15 5.91 -10.03
CA ILE A 10 -3.12 5.24 -10.93
C ILE A 10 -4.50 5.89 -10.83
N LEU A 11 -4.96 6.24 -9.63
CA LEU A 11 -6.23 6.96 -9.45
C LEU A 11 -6.22 8.34 -10.11
N THR A 12 -5.08 9.01 -10.08
CA THR A 12 -4.88 10.30 -10.73
C THR A 12 -4.93 10.14 -12.25
N GLU A 13 -4.20 9.16 -12.81
CA GLU A 13 -4.20 8.87 -14.24
C GLU A 13 -5.58 8.43 -14.75
N ALA A 14 -6.30 7.61 -14.00
CA ALA A 14 -7.67 7.21 -14.35
C ALA A 14 -8.64 8.40 -14.39
N GLN A 15 -8.46 9.37 -13.50
CA GLN A 15 -9.23 10.61 -13.50
C GLN A 15 -8.87 11.50 -14.69
N GLU A 16 -7.59 11.62 -15.03
CA GLU A 16 -7.14 12.34 -16.23
C GLU A 16 -7.71 11.71 -17.51
N LEU A 17 -7.68 10.38 -17.62
CA LEU A 17 -8.28 9.66 -18.73
C LEU A 17 -9.80 9.91 -18.83
N SER A 18 -10.50 9.93 -17.69
CA SER A 18 -11.93 10.24 -17.64
C SER A 18 -12.21 11.66 -18.15
N ILE A 19 -11.37 12.63 -17.81
CA ILE A 19 -11.46 14.01 -18.32
C ILE A 19 -11.23 14.05 -19.83
N VAL A 20 -10.19 13.39 -20.33
CA VAL A 20 -9.87 13.35 -21.77
C VAL A 20 -11.01 12.73 -22.56
N ARG A 21 -11.57 11.60 -22.10
CA ARG A 21 -12.72 10.95 -22.75
C ARG A 21 -13.96 11.83 -22.77
N ARG A 22 -14.23 12.53 -21.66
CA ARG A 22 -15.33 13.49 -21.59
C ARG A 22 -15.17 14.61 -22.61
N LEU A 23 -13.95 15.14 -22.81
CA LEU A 23 -13.66 16.15 -23.82
C LEU A 23 -13.82 15.60 -25.25
N ARG A 24 -13.47 14.34 -25.47
CA ARG A 24 -13.65 13.63 -26.76
C ARG A 24 -15.07 13.13 -27.01
N ARG A 25 -15.99 13.31 -26.07
CA ARG A 25 -17.37 12.76 -26.09
C ARG A 25 -17.39 11.23 -26.20
N GLU A 26 -16.37 10.58 -25.64
CA GLU A 26 -16.32 9.12 -25.48
C GLU A 26 -17.02 8.71 -24.18
N PRO A 27 -17.58 7.49 -24.12
CA PRO A 27 -18.18 6.97 -22.88
C PRO A 27 -17.11 6.87 -21.78
N ASN A 28 -17.47 7.28 -20.57
CA ASN A 28 -16.59 7.12 -19.43
C ASN A 28 -16.56 5.65 -18.99
N ILE A 29 -15.41 5.18 -18.51
CA ILE A 29 -15.28 3.83 -17.94
C ILE A 29 -15.22 4.00 -16.42
N PRO A 30 -16.28 3.67 -15.68
CA PRO A 30 -16.29 3.80 -14.23
C PRO A 30 -15.33 2.82 -13.58
N ILE A 31 -14.71 3.24 -12.49
CA ILE A 31 -13.88 2.36 -11.65
C ILE A 31 -14.83 1.66 -10.68
N ALA A 32 -15.01 0.35 -10.85
CA ALA A 32 -15.90 -0.44 -10.01
C ALA A 32 -15.33 -0.67 -8.59
N SER A 33 -14.02 -0.92 -8.48
CA SER A 33 -13.35 -1.21 -7.21
C SER A 33 -11.85 -0.97 -7.35
N VAL A 34 -11.18 -0.66 -6.24
CA VAL A 34 -9.73 -0.49 -6.16
C VAL A 34 -9.15 -1.43 -5.13
N THR A 35 -8.29 -2.33 -5.59
CA THR A 35 -7.57 -3.28 -4.72
C THR A 35 -6.08 -3.00 -4.77
N SER A 36 -5.52 -2.67 -3.62
CA SER A 36 -4.10 -2.42 -3.43
C SER A 36 -3.46 -3.61 -2.70
N LEU A 37 -2.41 -4.19 -3.28
CA LEU A 37 -1.69 -5.34 -2.69
C LEU A 37 -0.30 -4.90 -2.22
N GLY A 38 0.08 -5.31 -1.01
CA GLY A 38 1.35 -4.99 -0.39
C GLY A 38 2.21 -6.22 -0.21
N THR A 39 3.53 -6.04 -0.23
CA THR A 39 4.53 -7.10 -0.07
C THR A 39 4.79 -7.52 1.38
N GLY A 40 3.95 -7.04 2.31
CA GLY A 40 4.05 -7.29 3.74
C GLY A 40 4.43 -6.04 4.52
N ARG A 41 4.05 -6.04 5.79
CA ARG A 41 4.36 -4.99 6.77
C ARG A 41 5.40 -5.53 7.74
N ILE A 42 6.49 -4.78 7.89
CA ILE A 42 7.55 -5.09 8.86
C ILE A 42 7.03 -4.73 10.25
N PRO A 43 7.36 -5.50 11.31
CA PRO A 43 6.93 -5.18 12.66
C PRO A 43 7.47 -3.82 13.11
N LEU A 44 6.64 -3.08 13.87
CA LEU A 44 7.00 -1.76 14.38
C LEU A 44 8.18 -1.89 15.35
N ARG A 45 9.28 -1.19 15.06
CA ARG A 45 10.42 -1.07 15.96
C ARG A 45 10.24 0.16 16.85
N GLU A 46 10.40 0.00 18.15
CA GLU A 46 10.42 1.14 19.08
C GLU A 46 11.62 2.04 18.75
N VAL A 47 11.34 3.32 18.49
CA VAL A 47 12.37 4.33 18.26
C VAL A 47 12.70 4.96 19.61
N GLN A 48 13.98 4.94 19.99
CA GLN A 48 14.45 5.68 21.17
C GLN A 48 14.23 7.18 20.92
N GLN A 49 13.64 7.87 21.91
CA GLN A 49 13.29 9.28 21.81
C GLN A 49 14.47 10.12 21.33
N LEU A 50 14.25 10.88 20.25
CA LEU A 50 15.25 11.76 19.66
C LEU A 50 15.15 13.15 20.25
N ASP A 51 16.16 13.57 21.01
CA ASP A 51 16.22 14.90 21.64
C ASP A 51 17.32 15.74 20.99
N VAL A 52 16.93 16.67 20.11
CA VAL A 52 17.87 17.47 19.30
C VAL A 52 18.13 18.80 20.01
N PHE A 53 19.03 18.80 20.99
CA PHE A 53 19.52 20.01 21.63
C PHE A 53 20.77 20.58 20.93
N LEU A 54 20.93 21.91 20.98
CA LEU A 54 22.09 22.63 20.47
C LEU A 54 23.33 22.28 21.33
N PRO A 55 24.39 21.66 20.76
CA PRO A 55 25.47 21.08 21.55
C PRO A 55 26.37 22.16 22.15
N GLN A 56 26.60 22.10 23.47
CA GLN A 56 27.61 22.93 24.15
C GLN A 56 28.86 22.12 24.55
N LYS A 57 28.81 20.78 24.46
CA LYS A 57 29.91 19.87 24.84
C LYS A 57 30.18 18.81 23.78
N VAL A 58 31.39 18.24 23.79
CA VAL A 58 31.84 17.18 22.85
C VAL A 58 31.02 15.88 22.98
N SER A 59 30.47 15.58 24.16
CA SER A 59 29.51 14.48 24.35
C SER A 59 28.17 14.72 23.66
N ASP A 60 27.78 15.98 23.51
CA ASP A 60 26.53 16.36 22.84
C ASP A 60 26.70 16.27 21.32
N ALA A 61 27.92 16.46 20.80
CA ALA A 61 28.22 16.24 19.38
C ALA A 61 27.98 14.77 18.95
N TYR A 62 28.27 13.79 19.81
CA TYR A 62 27.96 12.38 19.54
C TYR A 62 26.45 12.12 19.49
N LYS A 63 25.69 12.69 20.43
CA LYS A 63 24.22 12.58 20.44
C LYS A 63 23.58 13.25 19.22
N VAL A 64 24.11 14.41 18.82
CA VAL A 64 23.67 15.12 17.61
C VAL A 64 24.00 14.31 16.35
N ALA A 65 25.19 13.71 16.25
CA ALA A 65 25.54 12.85 15.12
C ALA A 65 24.62 11.63 15.00
N MET A 66 24.35 10.95 16.13
CA MET A 66 23.37 9.86 16.22
C MET A 66 21.97 10.33 15.82
N GLY A 67 21.56 11.53 16.22
CA GLY A 67 20.27 12.10 15.84
C GLY A 67 20.16 12.43 14.35
N VAL A 68 21.22 12.96 13.74
CA VAL A 68 21.28 13.22 12.30
C VAL A 68 21.20 11.91 11.50
N THR A 69 21.82 10.82 11.97
CA THR A 69 21.72 9.50 11.32
C THR A 69 20.32 8.90 11.41
N GLU A 70 19.63 9.07 12.54
CA GLU A 70 18.24 8.60 12.66
C GLU A 70 17.27 9.43 11.82
N LEU A 71 17.44 10.76 11.78
CA LEU A 71 16.62 11.62 10.92
C LEU A 71 16.82 11.31 9.43
N SER A 72 18.05 11.04 8.99
CA SER A 72 18.31 10.67 7.60
C SER A 72 17.68 9.33 7.25
N ARG A 73 17.72 8.34 8.15
CA ARG A 73 17.00 7.07 7.99
C ARG A 73 15.49 7.29 7.90
N MET A 74 14.90 8.09 8.79
CA MET A 74 13.48 8.43 8.76
C MET A 74 13.07 9.11 7.44
N LEU A 75 13.91 10.00 6.89
CA LEU A 75 13.66 10.62 5.58
C LEU A 75 13.63 9.59 4.45
N VAL A 76 14.55 8.62 4.46
CA VAL A 76 14.56 7.51 3.48
C VAL A 76 13.31 6.63 3.65
N GLU A 77 12.94 6.31 4.89
CA GLU A 77 11.72 5.55 5.18
C GLU A 77 10.48 6.29 4.68
N MET A 78 10.38 7.60 4.94
CA MET A 78 9.30 8.45 4.44
C MET A 78 9.23 8.48 2.90
N ALA A 79 10.38 8.56 2.23
CA ALA A 79 10.45 8.55 0.77
C ALA A 79 10.08 7.19 0.14
N THR A 80 10.19 6.10 0.91
CA THR A 80 9.94 4.73 0.46
C THR A 80 8.68 4.11 1.07
N MET A 81 7.87 4.92 1.77
CA MET A 81 6.61 4.47 2.39
C MET A 81 5.66 3.88 1.36
N SER A 82 5.31 2.62 1.54
CA SER A 82 4.25 1.93 0.79
C SER A 82 2.94 1.78 1.61
N GLU A 83 3.02 2.08 2.91
CA GLU A 83 1.96 1.90 3.90
C GLU A 83 1.64 3.20 4.66
N GLY A 84 0.56 3.21 5.44
CA GLY A 84 0.16 4.37 6.24
C GLY A 84 -0.48 5.48 5.41
N ARG A 85 0.09 6.69 5.42
CA ARG A 85 -0.54 7.89 4.84
C ARG A 85 -0.78 7.82 3.32
N VAL A 86 0.02 7.06 2.59
CA VAL A 86 -0.18 6.87 1.13
C VAL A 86 -1.45 6.07 0.86
N VAL A 87 -1.65 4.99 1.63
CA VAL A 87 -2.86 4.14 1.56
C VAL A 87 -4.08 4.94 2.03
N GLU A 88 -3.96 5.71 3.11
CA GLU A 88 -5.09 6.47 3.66
C GLU A 88 -5.58 7.56 2.71
N ARG A 89 -4.66 8.26 2.02
CA ARG A 89 -5.03 9.22 0.98
C ARG A 89 -5.78 8.54 -0.17
N SER A 90 -5.29 7.38 -0.62
CA SER A 90 -5.93 6.59 -1.68
C SER A 90 -7.33 6.14 -1.26
N ARG A 91 -7.50 5.67 -0.02
CA ARG A 91 -8.78 5.27 0.55
C ARG A 91 -9.76 6.43 0.63
N ALA A 92 -9.33 7.59 1.13
CA ALA A 92 -10.17 8.78 1.22
C ALA A 92 -10.64 9.24 -0.17
N TRP A 93 -9.77 9.17 -1.17
CA TRP A 93 -10.10 9.48 -2.57
C TRP A 93 -11.12 8.50 -3.16
N CYS A 94 -10.95 7.20 -2.93
CA CYS A 94 -11.94 6.21 -3.36
C CYS A 94 -13.28 6.42 -2.66
N SER A 95 -13.26 6.70 -1.35
CA SER A 95 -14.46 6.97 -0.56
C SER A 95 -15.23 8.21 -1.05
N SER A 96 -14.53 9.26 -1.51
CA SER A 96 -15.21 10.46 -2.04
C SER A 96 -15.92 10.21 -3.37
N MET A 97 -15.47 9.21 -4.14
CA MET A 97 -16.08 8.77 -5.39
C MET A 97 -17.08 7.62 -5.20
N GLY A 98 -17.29 7.14 -3.98
CA GLY A 98 -18.15 5.98 -3.70
C GLY A 98 -17.57 4.64 -4.18
N ILE A 99 -16.26 4.58 -4.41
CA ILE A 99 -15.57 3.38 -4.92
C ILE A 99 -15.09 2.53 -3.73
N PRO A 100 -15.44 1.24 -3.66
CA PRO A 100 -14.89 0.30 -2.68
C PRO A 100 -13.36 0.23 -2.75
N PHE A 101 -12.69 0.31 -1.60
CA PHE A 101 -11.24 0.24 -1.50
C PHE A 101 -10.76 -0.90 -0.58
N PHE A 102 -9.99 -1.83 -1.16
CA PHE A 102 -9.42 -2.97 -0.46
C PHE A 102 -7.89 -2.86 -0.40
N ARG A 103 -7.29 -3.04 0.78
CA ARG A 103 -5.83 -3.13 0.96
C ARG A 103 -5.47 -4.46 1.63
N PHE A 104 -4.65 -5.27 0.99
CA PHE A 104 -4.15 -6.51 1.58
C PHE A 104 -2.64 -6.40 1.75
N SER A 105 -2.19 -6.56 3.00
CA SER A 105 -0.77 -6.61 3.32
C SER A 105 -0.57 -7.35 4.65
N PRO A 106 0.01 -8.57 4.63
CA PRO A 106 0.24 -9.37 5.83
C PRO A 106 1.25 -8.68 6.75
N MET A 107 1.15 -8.92 8.06
CA MET A 107 2.21 -8.52 8.99
C MET A 107 3.26 -9.62 9.00
N LEU A 108 4.51 -9.27 8.73
CA LEU A 108 5.63 -10.20 8.75
C LEU A 108 6.24 -10.28 10.15
N SER A 109 6.89 -11.39 10.49
CA SER A 109 7.57 -11.55 11.78
C SER A 109 8.94 -10.86 11.84
N GLU A 110 9.59 -10.67 10.70
CA GLU A 110 10.93 -10.09 10.60
C GLU A 110 11.06 -9.10 9.45
N ASN A 111 12.13 -8.30 9.47
CA ASN A 111 12.46 -7.41 8.37
C ASN A 111 13.19 -8.23 7.29
N VAL A 112 12.49 -8.50 6.18
CA VAL A 112 13.03 -9.27 5.06
C VAL A 112 13.61 -8.33 4.00
N SER A 113 14.88 -8.54 3.65
CA SER A 113 15.53 -7.76 2.59
C SER A 113 14.97 -8.11 1.21
N LEU A 114 14.95 -7.13 0.30
CA LEU A 114 14.43 -7.30 -1.06
C LEU A 114 15.21 -8.37 -1.88
N ASP A 115 16.47 -8.62 -1.55
CA ASP A 115 17.36 -9.56 -2.22
C ASP A 115 17.45 -10.93 -1.52
N THR A 116 16.53 -11.22 -0.59
CA THR A 116 16.50 -12.48 0.16
C THR A 116 16.31 -13.67 -0.79
N LYS A 117 17.26 -14.62 -0.72
CA LYS A 117 17.22 -15.90 -1.45
C LYS A 117 17.07 -17.10 -0.53
N ASP A 118 17.05 -16.88 0.78
CA ASP A 118 16.90 -17.96 1.74
C ASP A 118 15.49 -18.56 1.67
N THR A 119 15.41 -19.85 1.41
CA THR A 119 14.13 -20.55 1.23
C THR A 119 13.33 -20.58 2.52
N ARG A 120 14.00 -20.66 3.68
CA ARG A 120 13.31 -20.72 4.97
C ARG A 120 12.59 -19.41 5.29
N THR A 121 13.25 -18.25 5.11
CA THR A 121 12.59 -16.95 5.26
C THR A 121 11.43 -16.78 4.29
N ILE A 122 11.59 -17.17 3.02
CA ILE A 122 10.50 -17.09 2.03
C ILE A 122 9.31 -17.97 2.43
N LEU A 123 9.56 -19.20 2.87
CA LEU A 123 8.50 -20.10 3.35
C LEU A 123 7.76 -19.52 4.55
N GLN A 124 8.49 -18.88 5.47
CA GLN A 124 7.89 -18.19 6.62
C GLN A 124 6.98 -17.03 6.16
N MET A 125 7.42 -16.21 5.21
CA MET A 125 6.59 -15.14 4.63
C MET A 125 5.31 -15.68 3.98
N LEU A 126 5.41 -16.79 3.25
CA LEU A 126 4.26 -17.45 2.61
C LEU A 126 3.28 -17.97 3.65
N TRP A 127 3.77 -18.63 4.71
CA TRP A 127 2.94 -19.12 5.80
C TRP A 127 2.21 -17.99 6.54
N GLU A 128 2.91 -16.88 6.82
CA GLU A 128 2.31 -15.69 7.43
C GLU A 128 1.26 -15.04 6.53
N THR A 129 1.51 -15.04 5.23
CA THR A 129 0.53 -14.58 4.23
C THR A 129 -0.71 -15.48 4.22
N GLU A 130 -0.55 -16.80 4.24
CA GLU A 130 -1.66 -17.75 4.29
C GLU A 130 -2.49 -17.56 5.57
N ALA A 131 -1.83 -17.49 6.73
CA ALA A 131 -2.51 -17.23 8.00
C ALA A 131 -3.27 -15.90 8.00
N TYR A 132 -2.70 -14.86 7.38
CA TYR A 132 -3.38 -13.58 7.17
C TYR A 132 -4.62 -13.70 6.28
N LEU A 133 -4.53 -14.47 5.18
CA LEU A 133 -5.66 -14.69 4.27
C LEU A 133 -6.80 -15.43 4.98
N CYS A 134 -6.51 -16.47 5.76
CA CYS A 134 -7.52 -17.16 6.57
C CYS A 134 -8.24 -16.18 7.53
N ASN A 135 -7.48 -15.28 8.16
CA ASN A 135 -8.04 -14.29 9.08
C ASN A 135 -8.81 -13.15 8.38
N CYS A 136 -8.61 -12.94 7.08
CA CYS A 136 -9.30 -11.90 6.32
C CYS A 136 -10.23 -12.42 5.22
N HIS A 137 -10.63 -13.69 5.29
CA HIS A 137 -11.53 -14.33 4.31
C HIS A 137 -12.80 -13.50 4.04
N ASP A 138 -13.47 -12.96 5.07
CA ASP A 138 -14.64 -12.07 4.93
C ASP A 138 -14.39 -10.84 4.05
N ARG A 139 -13.14 -10.35 3.99
CA ARG A 139 -12.77 -9.20 3.16
C ARG A 139 -12.49 -9.62 1.73
N ILE A 140 -11.98 -10.83 1.53
CA ILE A 140 -11.75 -11.44 0.22
C ILE A 140 -13.10 -11.78 -0.41
N ASP A 141 -14.03 -12.35 0.37
CA ASP A 141 -15.37 -12.68 -0.10
C ASP A 141 -16.13 -11.43 -0.55
N ARG A 142 -16.09 -10.34 0.24
CA ARG A 142 -16.65 -9.04 -0.18
C ARG A 142 -16.01 -8.47 -1.44
N LEU A 143 -14.71 -8.67 -1.64
CA LEU A 143 -14.05 -8.28 -2.87
C LEU A 143 -14.54 -9.13 -4.04
N ALA A 144 -14.63 -10.45 -3.87
CA ALA A 144 -15.12 -11.36 -4.89
C ALA A 144 -16.57 -11.04 -5.28
N GLU A 145 -17.45 -10.82 -4.31
CA GLU A 145 -18.84 -10.39 -4.53
C GLU A 145 -18.90 -9.07 -5.30
N SER A 146 -18.08 -8.08 -4.93
CA SER A 146 -18.01 -6.79 -5.64
C SER A 146 -17.57 -6.94 -7.09
N LEU A 147 -16.63 -7.84 -7.38
CA LEU A 147 -16.17 -8.11 -8.74
C LEU A 147 -17.21 -8.89 -9.55
N LEU A 148 -17.86 -9.89 -8.96
CA LEU A 148 -18.85 -10.72 -9.65
C LEU A 148 -20.15 -9.97 -9.94
N THR A 149 -20.55 -9.04 -9.07
CA THR A 149 -21.75 -8.22 -9.27
C THR A 149 -21.60 -7.25 -10.45
N GLU A 150 -20.40 -6.72 -10.66
CA GLU A 150 -20.09 -5.76 -11.72
C GLU A 150 -19.76 -6.43 -13.06
N PHE A 151 -19.40 -7.72 -13.06
CA PHE A 151 -19.20 -8.54 -14.25
C PHE A 151 -20.17 -9.73 -14.26
N PRO A 152 -21.49 -9.51 -14.47
CA PRO A 152 -22.37 -10.64 -14.77
C PRO A 152 -21.83 -11.32 -16.02
N TYR A 153 -21.50 -12.61 -15.92
CA TYR A 153 -21.11 -13.44 -17.05
C TYR A 153 -22.07 -13.15 -18.22
N SER A 154 -21.53 -12.66 -19.33
CA SER A 154 -22.25 -12.57 -20.59
C SER A 154 -22.47 -13.99 -21.13
N SER A 155 -23.34 -14.75 -20.49
CA SER A 155 -23.79 -16.06 -20.92
C SER A 155 -25.20 -15.94 -21.48
N SER A 156 -25.31 -15.59 -22.77
CA SER A 156 -26.37 -16.08 -23.68
C SER A 156 -26.31 -15.40 -25.04
N SER A 157 -25.76 -16.07 -26.05
CA SER A 157 -26.30 -16.07 -27.42
C SER A 157 -25.68 -17.18 -28.27
N GLU A 158 -25.89 -18.44 -27.86
CA GLU A 158 -26.02 -19.58 -28.78
C GLU A 158 -27.27 -20.35 -28.35
N THR A 159 -28.43 -19.98 -28.91
CA THR A 159 -29.61 -20.85 -29.11
C THR A 159 -30.76 -20.03 -29.69
N ASN A 160 -30.78 -19.94 -31.02
CA ASN A 160 -31.90 -20.25 -31.92
C ASN A 160 -31.65 -19.65 -33.31
#